data_AF-A0A412IZM2-F1
#
_entry.id   AF-A0A412IZM2-F1
#
_cell.length_a   1.000
_cell.length_b   1.000
_cell.length_c   1.000
_cell.angle_alpha   90.00
_cell.angle_beta   90.00
_cell.angle_gamma   90.00
#
_symmetry.space_group_name_H-M   'P 1'
#
loop_
_entity.id
_entity.type
_entity.pdbx_description
1 polymer ?
#
loop_
_entity_poly.entity_id
_entity_poly.type
_entity_poly.pdbx_seq_one_letter_code
_entity_poly.pdbx_strand_id
1 'polypeptide(L)'
;MSCIAKNSDQVVYDVIEEYELEQGNFYIEDVNRELCTNIPSELDMGKVYTRLIVDTLYPDEDYIEGILRIYNDEICITLDDYNNGAYYEPSYVIARAYKNGEF
;
A
#
# COMPACT_ATOMS: atom_id res chain seq x y z
N MET A 1 -24.90 19.48 -12.22
CA MET A 1 -23.44 19.26 -12.18
C MET A 1 -23.23 17.76 -12.12
N SER A 2 -22.94 17.12 -13.25
CA SER A 2 -22.77 15.66 -13.32
C SER A 2 -21.32 15.36 -12.98
N CYS A 3 -21.05 14.83 -11.79
CA CYS A 3 -19.73 14.32 -11.45
C CYS A 3 -19.51 13.05 -12.28
N ILE A 4 -18.80 13.18 -13.40
CA ILE A 4 -18.30 12.02 -14.13
C ILE A 4 -17.25 11.40 -13.22
N ALA A 5 -17.52 10.19 -12.70
CA ALA A 5 -16.52 9.42 -11.98
C ALA A 5 -15.32 9.22 -12.92
N LYS A 6 -14.19 9.86 -12.59
CA LYS A 6 -12.92 9.63 -13.29
C LYS A 6 -12.50 8.17 -13.07
N ASN A 7 -11.93 7.53 -14.08
CA ASN A 7 -11.29 6.23 -13.87
C ASN A 7 -10.02 6.41 -13.01
N SER A 8 -9.52 5.33 -12.42
CA SER A 8 -8.33 5.34 -11.56
C SER A 8 -7.14 6.00 -12.24
N ASP A 9 -6.93 5.69 -13.52
CA ASP A 9 -5.75 6.12 -14.27
C ASP A 9 -5.77 7.63 -14.51
N GLN A 10 -6.94 8.20 -14.79
CA GLN A 10 -7.09 9.65 -14.93
C GLN A 10 -6.87 10.35 -13.59
N VAL A 11 -7.35 9.78 -12.49
CA VAL A 11 -7.10 10.36 -11.15
C VAL A 11 -5.60 10.38 -10.85
N VAL A 12 -4.89 9.29 -11.13
CA VAL A 12 -3.43 9.21 -10.93
C VAL A 12 -2.71 10.22 -11.82
N TYR A 13 -3.07 10.29 -13.10
CA TYR A 13 -2.48 11.25 -14.04
C TYR A 13 -2.67 12.70 -13.57
N ASP A 14 -3.89 13.05 -13.16
CA ASP A 14 -4.22 14.41 -12.70
C ASP A 14 -3.41 14.79 -11.45
N VAL A 15 -3.20 13.85 -10.52
CA VAL A 15 -2.40 14.10 -9.31
C VAL A 15 -0.92 14.30 -9.64
N ILE A 16 -0.37 13.49 -10.54
CA ILE A 16 1.02 13.64 -11.00
C ILE A 16 1.23 15.01 -11.65
N GLU A 17 0.29 15.42 -12.51
CA GLU A 17 0.34 16.71 -13.20
C GLU A 17 0.14 17.89 -12.23
N GLU A 18 -0.85 17.83 -11.33
CA GLU A 18 -1.20 18.92 -10.41
C GLU A 18 -0.08 19.25 -9.42
N TYR A 19 0.62 18.23 -8.94
CA TYR A 19 1.69 18.37 -7.95
C TYR A 19 3.10 18.29 -8.55
N GLU A 20 3.21 18.24 -9.88
CA GLU A 20 4.48 18.13 -10.62
C GLU A 20 5.36 16.99 -10.08
N LEU A 21 4.75 15.83 -9.80
CA LEU A 21 5.46 14.71 -9.20
C LEU A 21 6.48 14.14 -10.19
N GLU A 22 7.75 14.16 -9.80
CA GLU A 22 8.83 13.59 -10.60
C GLU A 22 8.99 12.09 -10.37
N GLN A 23 9.41 11.38 -11.42
CA GLN A 23 9.76 9.97 -11.29
C GLN A 23 11.02 9.83 -10.43
N GLY A 24 10.90 9.10 -9.31
CA GLY A 24 12.03 8.78 -8.45
C GLY A 24 13.00 7.75 -9.06
N ASN A 25 14.04 7.41 -8.30
CA ASN A 25 15.06 6.42 -8.68
C ASN A 25 14.90 5.07 -7.98
N PHE A 26 13.77 4.84 -7.31
CA PHE A 26 13.44 3.57 -6.68
C PHE A 26 12.70 2.67 -7.69
N TYR A 27 13.22 1.46 -7.87
CA TYR A 27 12.67 0.47 -8.78
C TYR A 27 12.14 -0.71 -7.97
N ILE A 28 10.81 -0.83 -7.92
CA ILE A 28 10.16 -1.84 -7.09
C ILE A 28 10.38 -3.26 -7.62
N GLU A 29 10.81 -3.38 -8.88
CA GLU A 29 11.19 -4.61 -9.55
C GLU A 29 12.63 -5.07 -9.30
N ASP A 30 13.43 -4.31 -8.54
CA ASP A 30 14.80 -4.69 -8.16
C ASP A 30 14.80 -5.73 -7.03
N VAL A 31 14.30 -6.92 -7.37
CA VAL A 31 14.09 -8.05 -6.44
C VAL A 31 14.78 -9.30 -6.97
N ASN A 32 15.09 -10.24 -6.08
CA ASN A 32 15.59 -11.54 -6.47
C ASN A 32 14.49 -12.33 -7.19
N ARG A 33 14.58 -12.37 -8.53
CA ARG A 33 13.60 -13.04 -9.40
C ARG A 33 13.52 -14.56 -9.24
N GLU A 34 14.50 -15.20 -8.58
CA GLU A 34 14.41 -16.61 -8.21
C GLU A 34 13.45 -16.83 -7.03
N LEU A 35 13.35 -15.83 -6.15
CA LEU A 35 12.49 -15.86 -4.96
C LEU A 35 11.13 -15.17 -5.22
N CYS A 36 11.10 -14.18 -6.11
CA CYS A 36 9.92 -13.40 -6.45
C CYS A 36 9.57 -13.60 -7.93
N THR A 37 8.66 -14.54 -8.20
CA THR A 37 8.24 -14.87 -9.58
C THR A 37 7.21 -13.89 -10.13
N ASN A 38 6.43 -13.23 -9.27
CA ASN A 38 5.42 -12.25 -9.65
C ASN A 38 5.46 -11.07 -8.68
N ILE A 39 5.67 -9.87 -9.22
CA ILE A 39 5.57 -8.61 -8.47
C ILE A 39 4.07 -8.22 -8.45
N PRO A 40 3.50 -7.86 -7.28
CA PRO A 40 2.10 -7.46 -7.21
C PRO A 40 1.88 -6.15 -7.97
N SER A 41 0.69 -6.00 -8.58
CA SER A 41 0.30 -4.71 -9.15
C SER A 41 0.00 -3.70 -8.05
N GLU A 42 -0.03 -2.42 -8.42
CA GLU A 42 -0.46 -1.32 -7.55
C GLU A 42 -1.86 -1.57 -6.96
N LEU A 43 -2.76 -2.20 -7.72
CA LEU A 43 -4.09 -2.57 -7.24
C LEU A 43 -4.07 -3.73 -6.26
N ASP A 44 -3.13 -4.66 -6.39
CA ASP A 44 -3.00 -5.79 -5.46
C ASP A 44 -2.47 -5.30 -4.12
N MET A 45 -1.44 -4.45 -4.13
CA MET A 45 -0.94 -3.80 -2.92
C MET A 45 -1.97 -2.86 -2.31
N GLY A 46 -2.72 -2.11 -3.13
CA GLY A 46 -3.83 -1.28 -2.66
C GLY A 46 -4.87 -2.08 -1.85
N LYS A 47 -5.17 -3.33 -2.25
CA LYS A 47 -6.06 -4.22 -1.46
C LYS A 47 -5.43 -4.64 -0.13
N VAL A 48 -4.13 -4.93 -0.10
CA VAL A 48 -3.41 -5.30 1.13
C VAL A 48 -3.47 -4.14 2.13
N TYR A 49 -3.06 -2.95 1.71
CA TYR A 49 -3.10 -1.74 2.54
C TYR A 49 -4.51 -1.38 2.98
N THR A 50 -5.51 -1.45 2.08
CA THR A 50 -6.92 -1.19 2.44
C THR A 50 -7.38 -2.11 3.57
N ARG A 51 -7.09 -3.41 3.48
CA ARG A 51 -7.47 -4.37 4.53
C ARG A 51 -6.74 -4.08 5.84
N LEU A 52 -5.45 -3.80 5.77
CA LEU A 52 -4.65 -3.47 6.96
C LEU A 52 -5.21 -2.22 7.67
N ILE A 53 -5.49 -1.15 6.93
CA ILE A 53 -6.07 0.09 7.47
C ILE A 53 -7.43 -0.21 8.12
N VAL A 54 -8.33 -0.91 7.42
CA VAL A 54 -9.67 -1.22 7.94
C VAL A 54 -9.62 -2.15 9.17
N ASP A 55 -8.77 -3.16 9.17
CA ASP A 55 -8.64 -4.14 10.27
C ASP A 55 -7.93 -3.58 11.52
N THR A 56 -7.29 -2.41 11.38
CA THR A 56 -6.50 -1.75 12.44
C THR A 56 -6.99 -0.34 12.77
N LEU A 57 -8.11 0.11 12.21
CA LEU A 57 -8.67 1.42 12.47
C LEU A 57 -9.07 1.55 13.94
N TYR A 58 -8.69 2.66 14.58
CA TYR A 58 -9.13 2.95 15.95
C TYR A 58 -10.57 3.49 15.97
N PRO A 59 -11.32 3.33 17.08
CA PRO A 59 -12.70 3.79 17.17
C PRO A 59 -12.91 5.29 16.93
N ASP A 60 -11.88 6.09 17.19
CA ASP A 60 -11.85 7.55 17.07
C ASP A 60 -11.05 8.06 15.86
N GLU A 61 -10.66 7.16 14.95
CA GLU A 61 -9.84 7.46 13.78
C GLU A 61 -10.66 7.37 12.48
N ASP A 62 -10.50 8.34 11.58
CA ASP A 62 -11.06 8.28 10.23
C ASP A 62 -10.13 7.62 9.20
N TYR A 63 -10.62 7.40 7.98
CA TYR A 63 -9.81 6.73 6.96
C TYR A 63 -8.56 7.52 6.55
N ILE A 64 -8.59 8.84 6.57
CA ILE A 64 -7.43 9.67 6.22
C ILE A 64 -6.38 9.54 7.31
N GLU A 65 -6.79 9.60 8.58
CA GLU A 65 -5.90 9.39 9.72
C GLU A 65 -5.29 7.98 9.70
N GLY A 66 -6.09 6.95 9.42
CA GLY A 66 -5.61 5.57 9.28
C GLY A 66 -4.62 5.38 8.13
N ILE A 67 -4.86 6.01 6.98
CA ILE A 67 -3.91 6.01 5.85
C ILE A 67 -2.59 6.65 6.30
N LEU A 68 -2.63 7.84 6.89
CA LEU A 68 -1.44 8.54 7.33
C LEU A 68 -0.67 7.73 8.38
N ARG A 69 -1.35 7.10 9.34
CA ARG A 69 -0.71 6.27 10.36
C ARG A 69 0.00 5.07 9.73
N ILE A 70 -0.68 4.30 8.89
CA ILE A 70 -0.10 3.08 8.30
C ILE A 70 1.06 3.39 7.35
N TYR A 71 0.93 4.39 6.48
CA TYR A 71 1.99 4.75 5.53
C TYR A 71 3.22 5.42 6.18
N ASN A 72 3.12 5.84 7.45
CA ASN A 72 4.25 6.33 8.24
C ASN A 72 4.79 5.29 9.24
N ASP A 73 4.36 4.04 9.14
CA ASP A 73 4.77 2.95 10.03
C ASP A 73 5.84 2.05 9.38
N GLU A 74 6.70 1.44 10.19
CA GLU A 74 7.77 0.56 9.73
C GLU A 74 7.23 -0.71 9.02
N ILE A 75 5.97 -1.07 9.23
CA ILE A 75 5.29 -2.18 8.55
C ILE A 75 5.40 -2.09 7.01
N CYS A 76 5.42 -0.88 6.46
CA CYS A 76 5.58 -0.64 5.02
C CYS A 76 6.91 -1.17 4.49
N ILE A 77 8.00 -1.09 5.29
CA ILE A 77 9.31 -1.62 4.90
C ILE A 77 9.22 -3.12 4.65
N THR A 78 8.45 -3.84 5.48
CA THR A 78 8.27 -5.29 5.32
C THR A 78 7.31 -5.62 4.19
N LEU A 79 6.18 -4.91 4.07
CA LEU A 79 5.17 -5.19 3.05
C LEU A 79 5.61 -4.82 1.63
N ASP A 80 6.40 -3.76 1.47
CA ASP A 80 6.89 -3.29 0.17
C ASP A 80 8.24 -3.93 -0.23
N ASP A 81 8.86 -4.75 0.65
CA ASP A 81 9.99 -5.59 0.29
C ASP A 81 9.50 -6.91 -0.33
N TYR A 82 9.40 -6.93 -1.65
CA TYR A 82 8.93 -8.11 -2.39
C TYR A 82 9.97 -9.23 -2.51
N ASN A 83 11.12 -9.13 -1.85
CA ASN A 83 12.00 -10.27 -1.64
C ASN A 83 11.52 -11.18 -0.51
N ASN A 84 10.57 -10.72 0.31
CA ASN A 84 9.93 -11.49 1.36
C ASN A 84 8.48 -11.84 1.01
N GLY A 85 7.88 -12.72 1.82
CA GLY A 85 6.52 -13.23 1.60
C GLY A 85 5.41 -12.44 2.30
N ALA A 86 5.70 -11.31 2.96
CA ALA A 86 4.79 -10.67 3.89
C ALA A 86 3.47 -10.25 3.28
N TYR A 87 3.47 -9.70 2.06
CA TYR A 87 2.25 -9.29 1.37
C TYR A 87 1.38 -10.48 0.91
N TYR A 88 1.93 -11.70 0.85
CA TYR A 88 1.16 -12.92 0.57
C TYR A 88 0.43 -13.45 1.80
N GLU A 89 0.76 -12.97 3.00
CA GLU A 89 0.14 -13.43 4.23
C GLU A 89 -1.36 -13.06 4.29
N PRO A 90 -2.20 -13.89 4.92
CA PRO A 90 -3.59 -13.54 5.15
C PRO A 90 -3.74 -12.21 5.92
N SER A 91 -4.79 -11.42 5.64
CA SER A 91 -4.94 -10.09 6.24
C SER A 91 -4.90 -10.08 7.76
N TYR A 92 -5.47 -11.11 8.41
CA TYR A 92 -5.44 -11.24 9.87
C TYR A 92 -4.03 -11.47 10.44
N VAL A 93 -3.13 -12.09 9.67
CA VAL A 93 -1.72 -12.28 10.05
C VAL A 93 -1.00 -10.94 9.99
N ILE A 94 -1.18 -10.20 8.90
CA ILE A 94 -0.61 -8.86 8.70
C ILE A 94 -1.10 -7.90 9.79
N ALA A 95 -2.41 -7.86 10.05
CA ALA A 95 -2.98 -6.99 11.07
C ALA A 95 -2.51 -7.34 12.50
N ARG A 96 -2.30 -8.63 12.78
CA ARG A 96 -1.71 -9.08 14.05
C ARG A 96 -0.24 -8.65 14.16
N ALA A 97 0.54 -8.84 13.10
CA ALA A 97 1.94 -8.44 13.06
C ALA A 97 2.09 -6.94 13.32
N TYR A 98 1.28 -6.13 12.64
CA TYR A 98 1.18 -4.69 12.87
C TYR A 98 0.89 -4.34 14.34
N LYS A 99 -0.15 -4.94 14.93
CA LYS A 99 -0.54 -4.66 16.34
C LYS A 99 0.51 -5.08 17.36
N ASN A 100 1.34 -6.07 17.01
CA ASN A 100 2.38 -6.60 17.90
C ASN A 100 3.76 -5.94 17.66
N GLY A 101 3.93 -5.20 16.57
CA GLY A 101 5.21 -4.61 16.16
C GLY A 101 6.25 -5.63 15.68
N GLU A 102 5.82 -6.84 15.30
CA GLU A 102 6.71 -7.94 14.89
C GLU A 102 6.07 -8.75 13.75
N PHE A 103 6.83 -8.96 12.67
CA PHE A 103 6.43 -9.77 11.51
C PHE A 103 7.12 -11.14 11.51
#